data_AF-A0AAV7CRK5-F1
#
_entry.id   AF-A0AAV7CRK5-F1
#
_cell.length_a   1.000
_cell.length_b   1.000
_cell.length_c   1.000
_cell.angle_alpha   90.00
_cell.angle_beta   90.00
_cell.angle_gamma   90.00
#
_symmetry.space_group_name_H-M   'P 1'
#
loop_
_entity.id
_entity.type
_entity.pdbx_description
1 polymer ?
#
loop_
_entity_poly.entity_id
_entity_poly.type
_entity_poly.pdbx_seq_one_letter_code
_entity_poly.pdbx_strand_id
1 'polypeptide(L)'
;DLKIIVGDQNINAHKFVLAARSEAWSLANLASTKELNLSDCNPEVTMAMLRWIYTDELDLREDDVYLTELMKLANRFQLQLLRERCEKGVMSLVNVRNCIRFYQTAEELNATTLLNYCAEIIASHWDDLRKEDFSSMSAQLLYKMFKSKTQFPLHKAIKVEREDVVFLYLIEMDSQLPAKLNELDQNGDLALDLALSRKLESIATTLVNSRADVDMVDKKGWSLLHKAIQRGE
;
A
#
# COMPACT_ATOMS: atom_id res chain seq x y z
N ASP A 1 -12.76 36.43 10.27
CA ASP A 1 -11.34 36.73 9.98
C ASP A 1 -10.89 36.30 8.59
N LEU A 2 -11.42 35.18 8.08
CA LEU A 2 -11.30 34.76 6.69
C LEU A 2 -12.62 34.11 6.23
N LYS A 3 -12.76 33.85 4.93
CA LYS A 3 -13.79 32.97 4.38
C LYS A 3 -13.18 31.66 3.92
N ILE A 4 -13.88 30.55 4.14
CA ILE A 4 -13.51 29.24 3.59
C ILE A 4 -14.55 28.90 2.52
N ILE A 5 -14.07 28.57 1.33
CA ILE A 5 -14.90 28.17 0.20
C ILE A 5 -14.96 26.65 0.18
N VAL A 6 -16.16 26.08 0.26
CA VAL A 6 -16.42 24.63 0.27
C VAL A 6 -17.48 24.33 -0.79
N GLY A 7 -17.06 23.78 -1.93
CA GLY A 7 -17.93 23.68 -3.10
C GLY A 7 -18.42 25.06 -3.52
N ASP A 8 -19.74 25.25 -3.53
CA ASP A 8 -20.41 26.53 -3.84
C ASP A 8 -20.72 27.39 -2.59
N GLN A 9 -20.35 26.91 -1.39
CA GLN A 9 -20.66 27.59 -0.13
C GLN A 9 -19.48 28.42 0.39
N ASN A 10 -19.80 29.56 1.00
CA ASN A 10 -18.84 30.44 1.67
C ASN A 10 -19.10 30.45 3.18
N ILE A 11 -18.11 30.00 3.95
CA ILE A 11 -18.19 29.86 5.41
C ILE A 11 -17.28 30.89 6.07
N ASN A 12 -17.80 31.67 7.01
CA ASN A 12 -16.96 32.58 7.80
C ASN A 12 -16.15 31.79 8.84
N ALA A 13 -14.86 32.08 8.95
CA ALA A 13 -13.96 31.39 9.88
C ALA A 13 -12.96 32.34 10.58
N HIS A 14 -12.30 31.80 11.60
CA HIS A 14 -11.35 32.49 12.46
C HIS A 14 -9.94 31.92 12.26
N LYS A 15 -8.99 32.80 11.93
CA LYS A 15 -7.59 32.40 11.69
C LYS A 15 -6.98 31.76 12.93
N PHE A 16 -7.30 32.32 14.10
CA PHE A 16 -6.82 31.84 15.38
C PHE A 16 -7.24 30.40 15.68
N VAL A 17 -8.50 30.04 15.40
CA VAL A 17 -9.01 28.68 15.64
C VAL A 17 -8.33 27.66 14.73
N LEU A 18 -8.15 28.00 13.44
CA LEU A 18 -7.43 27.13 12.49
C LEU A 18 -5.96 26.96 12.90
N ALA A 19 -5.28 28.06 13.24
CA ALA A 19 -3.88 28.06 13.64
C ALA A 19 -3.63 27.29 14.94
N ALA A 20 -4.61 27.24 15.84
CA ALA A 20 -4.51 26.47 17.08
C ALA A 20 -4.62 24.95 16.84
N ARG A 21 -5.17 24.52 15.71
CA ARG A 21 -5.41 23.09 15.39
C ARG A 21 -4.41 22.53 14.38
N SER A 22 -3.75 23.37 13.59
CA SER A 22 -2.87 22.95 12.50
C SER A 22 -1.71 23.92 12.31
N GLU A 23 -0.50 23.38 12.22
CA GLU A 23 0.70 24.14 11.84
C GLU A 23 0.64 24.63 10.39
N ALA A 24 -0.02 23.89 9.49
CA ALA A 24 -0.22 24.30 8.10
C ALA A 24 -0.97 25.64 8.00
N TRP A 25 -1.83 25.91 8.97
CA TRP A 25 -2.62 27.14 9.10
C TRP A 25 -2.10 28.10 10.16
N SER A 26 -0.79 28.12 10.40
CA SER A 26 -0.18 29.07 11.33
C SER A 26 -0.62 30.52 11.08
N LEU A 27 -0.62 31.34 12.14
CA LEU A 27 -1.00 32.76 12.03
C LEU A 27 -0.13 33.53 11.01
N ALA A 28 1.14 33.14 10.86
CA ALA A 28 2.02 33.71 9.84
C ALA A 28 1.55 33.35 8.42
N ASN A 29 1.23 32.08 8.18
CA ASN A 29 0.73 31.61 6.89
C ASN A 29 -0.62 32.23 6.52
N LEU A 30 -1.48 32.45 7.52
CA LEU A 30 -2.81 33.03 7.31
C LEU A 30 -2.87 34.55 7.39
N ALA A 31 -1.77 35.26 7.69
CA ALA A 31 -1.78 36.69 7.99
C ALA A 31 -2.49 37.52 6.89
N SER A 32 -2.08 37.35 5.64
CA SER A 32 -2.65 38.05 4.47
C SER A 32 -3.80 37.31 3.80
N THR A 33 -4.10 36.09 4.23
CA THR A 33 -5.13 35.23 3.62
C THR A 33 -6.52 35.72 3.99
N LYS A 34 -7.31 36.12 2.99
CA LYS A 34 -8.72 36.52 3.18
C LYS A 34 -9.68 35.37 2.88
N GLU A 35 -9.29 34.48 1.97
CA GLU A 35 -10.10 33.36 1.52
C GLU A 35 -9.23 32.10 1.44
N LEU A 36 -9.76 30.98 1.93
CA LEU A 36 -9.15 29.66 1.85
C LEU A 36 -10.05 28.79 0.97
N ASN A 37 -9.54 28.36 -0.19
CA ASN A 37 -10.31 27.57 -1.13
C ASN A 37 -10.12 26.06 -0.86
N LEU A 38 -11.20 25.36 -0.53
CA LEU A 38 -11.28 23.92 -0.31
C LEU A 38 -12.30 23.26 -1.26
N SER A 39 -12.63 23.90 -2.39
CA SER A 39 -13.61 23.38 -3.35
C SER A 39 -13.12 22.17 -4.15
N ASP A 40 -11.83 21.84 -4.08
CA ASP A 40 -11.25 20.60 -4.60
C ASP A 40 -11.56 19.37 -3.72
N CYS A 41 -12.08 19.60 -2.51
CA CYS A 41 -12.37 18.55 -1.53
C CYS A 41 -13.87 18.22 -1.51
N ASN A 42 -14.22 17.01 -1.06
CA ASN A 42 -15.61 16.62 -0.82
C ASN A 42 -16.26 17.59 0.20
N PRO A 43 -17.37 18.28 -0.15
CA PRO A 43 -17.99 19.26 0.73
C PRO A 43 -18.43 18.71 2.09
N GLU A 44 -18.93 17.48 2.12
CA GLU A 44 -19.43 16.86 3.34
C GLU A 44 -18.28 16.54 4.31
N VAL A 45 -17.22 15.92 3.79
CA VAL A 45 -16.00 15.61 4.55
C VAL A 45 -15.33 16.90 5.05
N THR A 46 -15.25 17.91 4.19
CA THR A 46 -14.68 19.22 4.54
C THR A 46 -15.47 19.88 5.65
N MET A 47 -16.81 19.86 5.58
CA MET A 47 -17.64 20.42 6.62
C MET A 47 -17.48 19.67 7.95
N ALA A 48 -17.33 18.35 7.92
CA ALA A 48 -17.07 17.56 9.11
C ALA A 48 -15.72 17.89 9.75
N MET A 49 -14.66 18.03 8.94
CA MET A 49 -13.36 18.52 9.41
C MET A 49 -13.49 19.89 10.07
N LEU A 50 -14.19 20.85 9.43
CA LEU A 50 -14.41 22.17 9.99
C LEU A 50 -15.20 22.12 11.30
N ARG A 51 -16.26 21.31 11.39
CA ARG A 51 -17.00 21.12 12.65
C ARG A 51 -16.08 20.59 13.74
N TRP A 52 -15.26 19.59 13.45
CA TRP A 52 -14.32 19.03 14.41
C TRP A 52 -13.30 20.09 14.89
N ILE A 53 -12.74 20.91 14.00
CA ILE A 53 -11.81 21.99 14.37
C ILE A 53 -12.43 22.90 15.43
N TYR A 54 -13.70 23.26 15.29
CA TYR A 54 -14.39 24.18 16.18
C TYR A 54 -14.96 23.54 17.45
N THR A 55 -15.33 22.26 17.40
CA THR A 55 -16.11 21.60 18.48
C THR A 55 -15.35 20.49 19.19
N ASP A 56 -14.27 19.99 18.60
CA ASP A 56 -13.60 18.73 18.96
C ASP A 56 -14.49 17.48 18.85
N GLU A 57 -15.71 17.59 18.31
CA GLU A 57 -16.63 16.48 18.13
C GLU A 57 -16.45 15.86 16.73
N LEU A 58 -16.39 14.53 16.68
CA LEU A 58 -16.28 13.77 15.45
C LEU A 58 -17.38 12.71 15.40
N ASP A 59 -18.18 12.77 14.34
CA ASP A 59 -19.19 11.75 14.02
C ASP A 59 -18.52 10.59 13.27
N LEU A 60 -18.24 9.50 13.98
CA LEU A 60 -17.65 8.29 13.40
C LEU A 60 -18.75 7.46 12.76
N ARG A 61 -18.96 7.68 11.46
CA ARG A 61 -19.90 6.91 10.65
C ARG A 61 -19.32 5.56 10.28
N GLU A 62 -20.17 4.54 10.16
CA GLU A 62 -19.80 3.23 9.60
C GLU A 62 -19.66 3.28 8.06
N ASP A 63 -18.95 4.29 7.57
CA ASP A 63 -18.67 4.53 6.15
C ASP A 63 -17.16 4.64 5.97
N ASP A 64 -16.61 3.61 5.34
CA ASP A 64 -15.19 3.42 5.20
C ASP A 64 -14.58 4.38 4.15
N VAL A 65 -15.37 4.83 3.17
CA VAL A 65 -14.97 5.82 2.16
C VAL A 65 -14.91 7.19 2.81
N TYR A 66 -15.98 7.55 3.54
CA TYR A 66 -16.07 8.82 4.26
C TYR A 66 -14.93 9.00 5.28
N LEU A 67 -14.70 8.00 6.14
CA LEU A 67 -13.63 8.08 7.15
C LEU A 67 -12.24 8.13 6.51
N THR A 68 -12.04 7.41 5.39
CA THR A 68 -10.78 7.47 4.65
C THR A 68 -10.54 8.85 4.06
N GLU A 69 -11.55 9.46 3.43
CA GLU A 69 -11.44 10.81 2.89
C GLU A 69 -11.17 11.84 4.01
N LEU A 70 -11.85 11.71 5.15
CA LEU A 70 -11.62 12.57 6.30
C LEU A 70 -10.21 12.42 6.86
N MET A 71 -9.70 11.19 6.96
CA MET A 71 -8.34 10.89 7.38
C MET A 71 -7.30 11.49 6.42
N LYS A 72 -7.53 11.38 5.10
CA LYS A 72 -6.68 11.99 4.06
C LYS A 72 -6.66 13.51 4.18
N LEU A 73 -7.83 14.13 4.40
CA LEU A 73 -7.97 15.57 4.58
C LEU A 73 -7.27 16.05 5.85
N ALA A 74 -7.44 15.31 6.96
CA ALA A 74 -6.76 15.58 8.22
C ALA A 74 -5.24 15.50 8.06
N ASN A 75 -4.72 14.52 7.32
CA ASN A 75 -3.30 14.41 7.03
C ASN A 75 -2.79 15.58 6.17
N ARG A 76 -3.52 15.95 5.10
CA ARG A 76 -3.19 17.08 4.21
C ARG A 76 -3.03 18.38 4.99
N PHE A 77 -3.91 18.63 5.95
CA PHE A 77 -3.88 19.83 6.79
C PHE A 77 -3.19 19.61 8.13
N GLN A 78 -2.43 18.53 8.31
CA GLN A 78 -1.63 18.25 9.51
C GLN A 78 -2.45 18.31 10.82
N LEU A 79 -3.72 17.89 10.76
CA LEU A 79 -4.63 17.79 11.89
C LEU A 79 -4.42 16.45 12.60
N GLN A 80 -3.30 16.32 13.32
CA GLN A 80 -2.83 15.06 13.89
C GLN A 80 -3.89 14.32 14.73
N LEU A 81 -4.54 15.02 15.66
CA LEU A 81 -5.56 14.42 16.53
C LEU A 81 -6.78 13.91 15.77
N LEU A 82 -7.22 14.64 14.74
CA LEU A 82 -8.31 14.20 13.87
C LEU A 82 -7.90 12.97 13.07
N ARG A 83 -6.68 12.97 12.52
CA ARG A 83 -6.13 11.83 11.77
C ARG A 83 -6.10 10.56 12.64
N GLU A 84 -5.60 10.66 13.87
CA GLU A 84 -5.54 9.53 14.81
C GLU A 84 -6.94 9.02 15.22
N ARG A 85 -7.93 9.91 15.37
CA ARG A 85 -9.32 9.50 15.62
C ARG A 85 -9.94 8.80 14.42
N CYS A 86 -9.71 9.32 13.20
CA CYS A 86 -10.15 8.66 11.98
C CYS A 86 -9.47 7.31 11.80
N GLU A 87 -8.17 7.21 12.10
CA GLU A 87 -7.39 5.97 12.05
C GLU A 87 -8.03 4.88 12.91
N LYS A 88 -8.38 5.20 14.16
CA LYS A 88 -9.09 4.29 15.07
C LYS A 88 -10.47 3.87 14.54
N GLY A 89 -11.23 4.81 13.97
CA GLY A 89 -12.53 4.50 13.36
C GLY A 89 -12.41 3.59 12.14
N VAL A 90 -11.40 3.83 11.30
CA VAL A 90 -11.10 2.99 10.14
C VAL A 90 -10.71 1.58 10.58
N MET A 91 -9.91 1.42 11.64
CA MET A 91 -9.50 0.11 12.16
C MET A 91 -10.70 -0.80 12.47
N SER A 92 -11.81 -0.27 13.01
CA SER A 92 -13.02 -1.07 13.27
C SER A 92 -13.77 -1.52 12.01
N LEU A 93 -13.48 -0.93 10.84
CA LEU A 93 -14.09 -1.27 9.55
C LEU A 93 -13.21 -2.19 8.69
N VAL A 94 -11.96 -2.42 9.10
CA VAL A 94 -11.04 -3.29 8.37
C VAL A 94 -11.48 -4.76 8.49
N ASN A 95 -11.49 -5.44 7.36
CA ASN A 95 -11.71 -6.88 7.23
C ASN A 95 -10.82 -7.44 6.13
N VAL A 96 -10.77 -8.76 5.97
CA VAL A 96 -9.89 -9.44 5.01
C VAL A 96 -10.04 -8.92 3.58
N ARG A 97 -11.24 -8.52 3.16
CA ARG A 97 -11.53 -8.07 1.78
C ARG A 97 -11.02 -6.67 1.48
N ASN A 98 -10.99 -5.77 2.47
CA ASN A 98 -10.57 -4.37 2.29
C ASN A 98 -9.22 -4.05 2.93
N CYS A 99 -8.62 -5.01 3.65
CA CYS A 99 -7.39 -4.81 4.41
C CYS A 99 -6.22 -4.33 3.56
N ILE A 100 -6.07 -4.82 2.32
CA ILE A 100 -4.97 -4.38 1.45
C ILE A 100 -5.15 -2.92 1.02
N ARG A 101 -6.37 -2.50 0.67
CA ARG A 101 -6.66 -1.10 0.35
C ARG A 101 -6.34 -0.18 1.54
N PHE A 102 -6.69 -0.60 2.75
CA PHE A 102 -6.37 0.15 3.97
C PHE A 102 -4.88 0.15 4.29
N TYR A 103 -4.18 -0.96 4.07
CA TYR A 103 -2.72 -1.02 4.19
C TYR A 103 -2.03 -0.03 3.26
N GLN A 104 -2.46 0.05 1.99
CA GLN A 104 -1.94 1.04 1.03
C GLN A 104 -2.20 2.46 1.51
N THR A 105 -3.44 2.75 1.92
CA THR A 105 -3.84 4.07 2.42
C THR A 105 -3.03 4.46 3.66
N ALA A 106 -2.76 3.50 4.55
CA ALA A 106 -1.99 3.74 5.76
C ALA A 106 -0.52 4.05 5.47
N GLU A 107 0.09 3.37 4.49
CA GLU A 107 1.45 3.68 4.04
C GLU A 107 1.51 5.07 3.40
N GLU A 108 0.56 5.40 2.52
CA GLU A 108 0.45 6.71 1.85
C GLU A 108 0.33 7.88 2.85
N LEU A 109 -0.38 7.66 3.97
CA LEU A 109 -0.63 8.68 4.99
C LEU A 109 0.36 8.63 6.17
N ASN A 110 1.33 7.72 6.12
CA ASN A 110 2.22 7.42 7.25
C ASN A 110 1.45 7.15 8.57
N ALA A 111 0.28 6.50 8.47
CA ALA A 111 -0.57 6.09 9.59
C ALA A 111 -0.09 4.73 10.11
N THR A 112 0.93 4.75 10.98
CA THR A 112 1.66 3.55 11.39
C THR A 112 0.82 2.56 12.20
N THR A 113 -0.17 3.03 12.96
CA THR A 113 -1.03 2.14 13.77
C THR A 113 -1.93 1.31 12.88
N LEU A 114 -2.60 1.94 11.91
CA LEU A 114 -3.44 1.28 10.91
C LEU A 114 -2.59 0.40 9.99
N LEU A 115 -1.39 0.85 9.62
CA LEU A 115 -0.47 0.06 8.80
C LEU A 115 -0.13 -1.27 9.48
N ASN A 116 0.29 -1.22 10.75
CA ASN A 116 0.63 -2.41 11.53
C ASN A 116 -0.58 -3.32 11.75
N TYR A 117 -1.74 -2.73 12.07
CA TYR A 117 -2.99 -3.48 12.24
C TYR A 117 -3.39 -4.23 10.97
N CYS A 118 -3.33 -3.55 9.81
CA CYS A 118 -3.56 -4.20 8.52
C CYS A 118 -2.50 -5.27 8.22
N ALA A 119 -1.23 -5.04 8.60
CA ALA A 119 -0.15 -6.01 8.40
C ALA A 119 -0.33 -7.31 9.21
N GLU A 120 -1.00 -7.24 10.37
CA GLU A 120 -1.35 -8.41 11.19
C GLU A 120 -2.46 -9.23 10.53
N ILE A 121 -3.52 -8.58 10.06
CA ILE A 121 -4.63 -9.26 9.35
C ILE A 121 -4.13 -9.89 8.04
N ILE A 122 -3.28 -9.18 7.28
CA ILE A 122 -2.65 -9.72 6.07
C ILE A 122 -1.79 -10.93 6.40
N ALA A 123 -1.07 -10.92 7.53
CA ALA A 123 -0.24 -12.05 7.93
C ALA A 123 -1.08 -13.27 8.35
N SER A 124 -2.21 -13.07 9.04
CA SER A 124 -3.08 -14.17 9.45
C SER A 124 -3.80 -14.84 8.27
N HIS A 125 -3.94 -14.13 7.14
CA HIS A 125 -4.57 -14.62 5.91
C HIS A 125 -3.59 -14.74 4.73
N TRP A 126 -2.29 -14.83 5.01
CA TRP A 126 -1.25 -14.72 3.98
C TRP A 126 -1.39 -15.70 2.81
N ASP A 127 -1.80 -16.92 3.12
CA ASP A 127 -1.97 -18.01 2.15
C ASP A 127 -3.31 -17.94 1.40
N ASP A 128 -4.28 -17.19 1.91
CA ASP A 128 -5.59 -16.99 1.27
C ASP A 128 -5.55 -15.93 0.17
N LEU A 129 -4.55 -15.04 0.20
CA LEU A 129 -4.41 -13.90 -0.71
C LEU A 129 -4.00 -14.33 -2.12
N ARG A 130 -4.75 -13.85 -3.11
CA ARG A 130 -4.60 -14.13 -4.54
C ARG A 130 -3.94 -12.96 -5.27
N LYS A 131 -3.65 -13.16 -6.55
CA LYS A 131 -3.02 -12.12 -7.38
C LYS A 131 -3.86 -10.85 -7.52
N GLU A 132 -5.18 -11.00 -7.52
CA GLU A 132 -6.14 -9.90 -7.63
C GLU A 132 -6.03 -8.93 -6.46
N ASP A 133 -5.79 -9.46 -5.25
CA ASP A 133 -5.69 -8.67 -4.02
C ASP A 133 -4.50 -7.70 -4.04
N PHE A 134 -3.43 -8.05 -4.77
CA PHE A 134 -2.22 -7.23 -4.88
C PHE A 134 -2.19 -6.33 -6.12
N SER A 135 -3.19 -6.40 -6.99
CA SER A 135 -3.18 -5.73 -8.30
C SER A 135 -3.06 -4.20 -8.21
N SER A 136 -3.72 -3.57 -7.23
CA SER A 136 -3.68 -2.12 -7.01
C SER A 136 -2.44 -1.64 -6.26
N MET A 137 -1.60 -2.55 -5.73
CA MET A 137 -0.46 -2.20 -4.90
C MET A 137 0.74 -1.74 -5.73
N SER A 138 1.41 -0.68 -5.26
CA SER A 138 2.67 -0.24 -5.86
C SER A 138 3.75 -1.32 -5.71
N ALA A 139 4.64 -1.41 -6.70
CA ALA A 139 5.71 -2.41 -6.70
C ALA A 139 6.58 -2.31 -5.44
N GLN A 140 6.92 -1.10 -4.99
CA GLN A 140 7.74 -0.87 -3.80
C GLN A 140 7.07 -1.36 -2.52
N LEU A 141 5.77 -1.07 -2.35
CA LEU A 141 5.04 -1.49 -1.16
C LEU A 141 4.83 -3.00 -1.12
N LEU A 142 4.48 -3.58 -2.27
CA LEU A 142 4.30 -5.03 -2.40
C LEU A 142 5.60 -5.78 -2.14
N TYR A 143 6.70 -5.24 -2.67
CA TYR A 143 8.03 -5.79 -2.45
C TYR A 143 8.45 -5.74 -0.97
N LYS A 144 8.26 -4.59 -0.30
CA LYS A 144 8.47 -4.43 1.16
C LYS A 144 7.63 -5.44 1.95
N MET A 145 6.37 -5.65 1.55
CA MET A 145 5.49 -6.63 2.16
C MET A 145 6.03 -8.05 2.00
N PHE A 146 6.40 -8.47 0.78
CA PHE A 146 6.94 -9.81 0.52
C PHE A 146 8.23 -10.09 1.29
N LYS A 147 9.14 -9.10 1.36
CA LYS A 147 10.37 -9.21 2.14
C LYS A 147 10.11 -9.41 3.64
N SER A 148 9.06 -8.78 4.16
CA SER A 148 8.71 -8.89 5.58
C SER A 148 7.91 -10.16 5.94
N LYS A 149 7.13 -10.70 4.99
CA LYS A 149 6.19 -11.81 5.25
C LYS A 149 6.62 -13.15 4.67
N THR A 150 7.60 -13.20 3.78
CA THR A 150 8.05 -14.45 3.14
C THR A 150 9.57 -14.59 3.15
N GLN A 151 10.04 -15.83 3.28
CA GLN A 151 11.45 -16.16 3.11
C GLN A 151 11.89 -16.12 1.65
N PHE A 152 10.95 -16.29 0.72
CA PHE A 152 11.20 -16.36 -0.73
C PHE A 152 10.40 -15.29 -1.52
N PRO A 153 10.75 -13.99 -1.40
CA PRO A 153 10.02 -12.91 -2.06
C PRO A 153 9.92 -13.06 -3.58
N LEU A 154 11.01 -13.52 -4.22
CA LEU A 154 11.06 -13.74 -5.67
C LEU A 154 10.00 -14.75 -6.13
N HIS A 155 9.91 -15.91 -5.46
CA HIS A 155 8.95 -16.95 -5.80
C HIS A 155 7.50 -16.46 -5.60
N LYS A 156 7.22 -15.69 -4.54
CA LYS A 156 5.88 -15.11 -4.34
C LYS A 156 5.55 -14.07 -5.42
N ALA A 157 6.51 -13.22 -5.82
CA ALA A 157 6.32 -12.24 -6.90
C ALA A 157 5.94 -12.90 -8.24
N ILE A 158 6.61 -14.01 -8.58
CA ILE A 158 6.30 -14.80 -9.78
C ILE A 158 4.91 -15.46 -9.65
N LYS A 159 4.57 -16.01 -8.48
CA LYS A 159 3.23 -16.61 -8.22
C LYS A 159 2.10 -15.58 -8.30
N VAL A 160 2.40 -14.30 -8.04
CA VAL A 160 1.45 -13.18 -8.13
C VAL A 160 1.50 -12.52 -9.51
N GLU A 161 2.38 -12.96 -10.41
CA GLU A 161 2.53 -12.46 -11.79
C GLU A 161 2.92 -10.97 -11.84
N ARG A 162 3.69 -10.49 -10.85
CA ARG A 162 4.13 -9.09 -10.73
C ARG A 162 5.57 -8.92 -11.17
N GLU A 163 5.76 -8.71 -12.46
CA GLU A 163 7.06 -8.55 -13.11
C GLU A 163 7.84 -7.34 -12.58
N ASP A 164 7.16 -6.23 -12.28
CA ASP A 164 7.74 -5.03 -11.67
C ASP A 164 8.38 -5.30 -10.30
N VAL A 165 7.76 -6.16 -9.48
CA VAL A 165 8.31 -6.59 -8.19
C VAL A 165 9.51 -7.53 -8.37
N VAL A 166 9.50 -8.38 -9.40
CA VAL A 166 10.65 -9.21 -9.77
C VAL A 166 11.84 -8.32 -10.12
N PHE A 167 11.65 -7.30 -10.98
CA PHE A 167 12.71 -6.35 -11.31
C PHE A 167 13.27 -5.63 -10.08
N LEU A 168 12.42 -5.17 -9.16
CA LEU A 168 12.89 -4.55 -7.92
C LEU A 168 13.75 -5.49 -7.07
N TYR A 169 13.37 -6.76 -6.95
CA TYR A 169 14.17 -7.76 -6.25
C TYR A 169 15.54 -7.95 -6.90
N LEU A 170 15.58 -8.06 -8.23
CA LEU A 170 16.83 -8.27 -8.97
C LEU A 170 17.79 -7.09 -8.81
N ILE A 171 17.27 -5.85 -8.84
CA ILE A 171 18.06 -4.64 -8.64
C ILE A 171 18.65 -4.59 -7.22
N GLU A 172 17.86 -4.91 -6.19
CA GLU A 172 18.35 -4.87 -4.81
C GLU A 172 19.38 -5.99 -4.53
N MET A 173 19.15 -7.19 -5.09
CA MET A 173 19.96 -8.38 -4.83
C MET A 173 21.13 -8.56 -5.81
N ASP A 174 21.47 -7.55 -6.63
CA ASP A 174 22.44 -7.64 -7.74
C ASP A 174 23.74 -8.39 -7.37
N SER A 175 24.33 -8.06 -6.21
CA SER A 175 25.56 -8.68 -5.71
C SER A 175 25.46 -10.17 -5.35
N GLN A 176 24.26 -10.69 -5.11
CA GLN A 176 23.98 -12.07 -4.67
C GLN A 176 23.07 -12.82 -5.65
N LEU A 177 22.82 -12.26 -6.84
CA LEU A 177 21.88 -12.80 -7.82
C LEU A 177 22.06 -14.29 -8.12
N PRO A 178 23.27 -14.81 -8.43
CA PRO A 178 23.43 -16.21 -8.77
C PRO A 178 23.02 -17.17 -7.64
N ALA A 179 23.23 -16.77 -6.38
CA ALA A 179 22.78 -17.58 -5.24
C ALA A 179 21.26 -17.48 -5.08
N LYS A 180 20.71 -16.27 -5.10
CA LYS A 180 19.29 -15.99 -4.86
C LYS A 180 18.35 -16.51 -5.94
N LEU A 181 18.76 -16.46 -7.20
CA LEU A 181 17.96 -16.96 -8.33
C LEU A 181 17.80 -18.48 -8.32
N ASN A 182 18.78 -19.18 -7.75
CA ASN A 182 18.85 -20.64 -7.70
C ASN A 182 18.39 -21.21 -6.35
N GLU A 183 17.86 -20.36 -5.45
CA GLU A 183 17.23 -20.82 -4.21
C GLU A 183 15.95 -21.60 -4.54
N LEU A 184 15.75 -22.71 -3.85
CA LEU A 184 14.51 -23.48 -3.91
C LEU A 184 13.53 -22.94 -2.87
N ASP A 185 12.27 -22.73 -3.26
CA ASP A 185 11.24 -22.36 -2.30
C ASP A 185 10.88 -23.52 -1.35
N GLN A 186 9.90 -23.29 -0.47
CA GLN A 186 9.40 -24.30 0.45
C GLN A 186 8.88 -25.57 -0.24
N ASN A 187 8.37 -25.47 -1.47
CA ASN A 187 7.91 -26.60 -2.27
C ASN A 187 9.06 -27.31 -3.00
N GLY A 188 10.25 -26.70 -3.04
CA GLY A 188 11.39 -27.21 -3.78
C GLY A 188 11.41 -26.79 -5.25
N ASP A 189 10.65 -25.75 -5.61
CA ASP A 189 10.60 -25.22 -6.97
C ASP A 189 11.61 -24.09 -7.15
N LEU A 190 12.25 -24.02 -8.33
CA LEU A 190 13.08 -22.90 -8.75
C LEU A 190 12.22 -21.73 -9.22
N ALA A 191 12.69 -20.50 -9.04
CA ALA A 191 12.03 -19.31 -9.56
C ALA A 191 11.80 -19.38 -11.07
N LEU A 192 12.81 -19.85 -11.82
CA LEU A 192 12.72 -20.02 -13.28
C LEU A 192 11.70 -21.10 -13.68
N ASP A 193 11.63 -22.21 -12.94
CA ASP A 193 10.63 -23.26 -13.19
C ASP A 193 9.20 -22.73 -12.98
N LEU A 194 8.97 -21.96 -11.91
CA LEU A 194 7.68 -21.33 -11.66
C LEU A 194 7.29 -20.38 -12.81
N ALA A 195 8.22 -19.57 -13.31
CA ALA A 195 7.96 -18.66 -14.42
C ALA A 195 7.57 -19.43 -15.71
N LEU A 196 8.30 -20.50 -16.04
CA LEU A 196 8.02 -21.34 -17.20
C LEU A 196 6.70 -22.09 -17.06
N SER A 197 6.43 -22.70 -15.91
CA SER A 197 5.19 -23.45 -15.63
C SER A 197 3.91 -22.61 -15.79
N ARG A 198 4.05 -21.30 -15.60
CA ARG A 198 2.97 -20.31 -15.69
C ARG A 198 2.96 -19.56 -17.02
N LYS A 199 3.84 -19.93 -17.96
CA LYS A 199 4.00 -19.30 -19.28
C LYS A 199 4.31 -17.80 -19.20
N LEU A 200 5.10 -17.41 -18.20
CA LEU A 200 5.54 -16.03 -17.97
C LEU A 200 6.87 -15.79 -18.70
N GLU A 201 6.81 -15.71 -20.03
CA GLU A 201 8.00 -15.62 -20.90
C GLU A 201 8.86 -14.40 -20.60
N SER A 202 8.26 -13.24 -20.30
CA SER A 202 9.00 -12.00 -19.97
C SER A 202 9.83 -12.16 -18.70
N ILE A 203 9.22 -12.70 -17.64
CA ILE A 203 9.88 -12.99 -16.37
C ILE A 203 10.96 -14.06 -16.56
N ALA A 204 10.67 -15.16 -17.28
CA ALA A 204 11.64 -16.21 -17.54
C ALA A 204 12.88 -15.68 -18.30
N THR A 205 12.65 -14.89 -19.35
CA THR A 205 13.72 -14.25 -20.13
C THR A 205 14.55 -13.32 -19.25
N THR A 206 13.91 -12.53 -18.40
CA THR A 206 14.58 -11.65 -17.44
C THR A 206 15.47 -12.44 -16.48
N LEU A 207 14.97 -13.53 -15.89
CA LEU A 207 15.74 -14.38 -14.99
C LEU A 207 16.97 -14.99 -15.68
N VAL A 208 16.81 -15.49 -16.91
CA VAL A 208 17.93 -16.04 -17.71
C VAL A 208 18.95 -14.95 -18.03
N ASN A 209 18.52 -13.76 -18.43
CA ASN A 209 19.41 -12.62 -18.68
C ASN A 209 20.17 -12.19 -17.41
N SER A 210 19.54 -12.36 -16.24
CA SER A 210 20.16 -12.16 -14.91
C SER A 210 21.03 -13.33 -14.45
N ARG A 211 21.36 -14.29 -15.34
CA ARG A 211 22.22 -15.47 -15.08
C ARG A 211 21.61 -16.49 -14.10
N ALA A 212 20.29 -16.68 -14.13
CA ALA A 212 19.68 -17.86 -13.51
C ALA A 212 20.24 -19.14 -14.15
N ASP A 213 20.56 -20.14 -13.33
CA ASP A 213 21.12 -21.39 -13.82
C ASP A 213 20.01 -22.29 -14.34
N VAL A 214 20.08 -22.61 -15.64
CA VAL A 214 19.09 -23.41 -16.36
C VAL A 214 19.26 -24.91 -16.14
N ASP A 215 20.43 -25.34 -15.68
CA ASP A 215 20.78 -26.75 -15.49
C ASP A 215 20.52 -27.22 -14.05
N MET A 216 20.07 -26.33 -13.18
CA MET A 216 19.72 -26.66 -11.79
C MET A 216 18.64 -27.73 -11.73
N VAL A 217 18.86 -28.67 -10.82
CA VAL A 217 17.93 -29.75 -10.52
C VAL A 217 17.14 -29.45 -9.26
N ASP A 218 15.87 -29.83 -9.25
CA ASP A 218 15.03 -29.75 -8.07
C ASP A 218 15.40 -30.82 -7.03
N LYS A 219 14.66 -30.87 -5.91
CA LYS A 219 14.84 -31.89 -4.85
C LYS A 219 14.66 -33.33 -5.33
N LYS A 220 14.04 -33.56 -6.50
CA LYS A 220 13.81 -34.88 -7.10
C LYS A 220 14.86 -35.23 -8.15
N GLY A 221 15.85 -34.35 -8.38
CA GLY A 221 16.88 -34.52 -9.38
C GLY A 221 16.42 -34.18 -10.80
N TRP A 222 15.28 -33.51 -10.96
CA TRP A 222 14.75 -33.13 -12.27
C TRP A 222 15.24 -31.73 -12.64
N SER A 223 15.93 -31.63 -13.79
CA SER A 223 16.24 -30.34 -14.40
C SER A 223 15.00 -29.73 -15.05
N LEU A 224 15.09 -28.45 -15.42
CA LEU A 224 14.04 -27.75 -16.18
C LEU A 224 13.62 -28.51 -17.44
N LEU A 225 14.58 -29.13 -18.15
CA LEU A 225 14.31 -29.91 -19.36
C LEU A 225 13.45 -31.15 -19.08
N HIS A 226 13.71 -31.88 -17.98
CA HIS A 226 12.89 -33.02 -17.59
C HIS A 226 11.44 -32.61 -17.33
N LYS A 227 11.25 -31.45 -16.69
CA LYS A 227 9.92 -30.88 -16.41
C LYS A 227 9.22 -30.38 -17.67
N ALA A 228 9.93 -29.77 -18.60
CA ALA A 228 9.38 -29.34 -19.89
C ALA A 228 8.83 -30.52 -20.70
N ILE A 229 9.62 -31.61 -20.81
CA ILE A 229 9.20 -32.85 -21.48
C ILE A 229 7.94 -33.44 -20.84
N GLN A 230 7.85 -33.43 -19.50
CA GLN A 230 6.67 -33.92 -18.79
C GLN A 230 5.41 -33.06 -19.05
N ARG A 231 5.58 -31.74 -19.19
CA ARG A 231 4.48 -30.80 -19.46
C ARG A 231 3.99 -30.85 -20.91
N GLY A 232 4.74 -31.50 -21.80
CA GLY A 232 4.44 -31.54 -23.23
C GLY A 232 4.69 -30.20 -23.92
N GLU A 233 5.61 -29.40 -23.36
CA GLU A 233 6.07 -28.11 -23.90
C GLU A 233 7.32 -28.28 -24.76
#